data_AF-K2D8N4-F1
#
_entry.id   AF-K2D8N4-F1
#
_cell.length_a   1.000
_cell.length_b   1.000
_cell.length_c   1.000
_cell.angle_alpha   90.00
_cell.angle_beta   90.00
_cell.angle_gamma   90.00
#
_symmetry.space_group_name_H-M   'P 1'
#
loop_
_entity.id
_entity.type
_entity.pdbx_description
1 polymer ?
#
loop_
_entity_poly.entity_id
_entity_poly.type
_entity_poly.pdbx_seq_one_letter_code
_entity_poly.pdbx_strand_id
1 'polypeptide(L)'
;MNEKFQELKRIYEGIHNNTSEISSLISKGDFNNIQDILDQRGAFIKKVEEINTCMDFSDEEKKEINELLAEIKLIEKNNLEQMEKRKEYIQQELSQINISSKAITAYKYEKQVDPRIIDSKE
;
A
#
# COMPACT_ATOMS: atom_id res chain seq x y z
N MET A 1 14.52 -33.41 7.18
CA MET A 1 14.30 -31.94 7.22
C MET A 1 13.45 -31.67 8.46
N ASN A 2 13.85 -30.72 9.30
CA ASN A 2 13.22 -30.49 10.60
C ASN A 2 11.77 -29.98 10.42
N GLU A 3 10.79 -30.60 11.06
CA GLU A 3 9.36 -30.22 10.93
C GLU A 3 9.13 -28.76 11.34
N LYS A 4 9.84 -28.29 12.37
CA LYS A 4 9.76 -26.91 12.83
C LYS A 4 10.39 -25.92 11.84
N PHE A 5 11.46 -26.34 11.16
CA PHE A 5 12.04 -25.55 10.07
C PHE A 5 11.06 -25.42 8.90
N GLN A 6 10.38 -26.51 8.53
CA GLN A 6 9.36 -26.48 7.48
C GLN A 6 8.16 -25.60 7.84
N GLU A 7 7.75 -25.61 9.11
CA GLU A 7 6.73 -24.69 9.61
C GLU A 7 7.18 -23.23 9.50
N LEU A 8 8.38 -22.91 9.98
CA LEU A 8 8.93 -21.55 9.89
C LEU A 8 9.08 -21.08 8.43
N LYS A 9 9.57 -21.96 7.55
CA LYS A 9 9.68 -21.70 6.12
C LYS A 9 8.33 -21.35 5.51
N ARG A 10 7.28 -22.14 5.76
CA ARG A 10 5.92 -21.87 5.28
C ARG A 10 5.37 -20.53 5.76
N ILE A 11 5.71 -20.14 6.99
CA ILE A 11 5.31 -18.84 7.53
C ILE A 11 5.99 -17.71 6.78
N TYR A 12 7.30 -17.78 6.53
CA TYR A 12 8.02 -16.78 5.74
C TYR A 12 7.57 -16.74 4.28
N GLU A 13 7.28 -17.89 3.66
CA GLU A 13 6.66 -17.96 2.33
C GLU A 13 5.29 -17.27 2.33
N GLY A 14 4.49 -17.44 3.38
CA GLY A 14 3.23 -16.72 3.57
C GLY A 14 3.42 -15.20 3.66
N ILE A 15 4.40 -14.75 4.44
CA ILE A 15 4.76 -13.32 4.54
C ILE A 15 5.20 -12.78 3.17
N HIS A 16 6.03 -13.51 2.45
CA HIS A 16 6.50 -13.16 1.11
C HIS A 16 5.34 -13.03 0.11
N ASN A 17 4.43 -14.00 0.10
CA ASN A 17 3.26 -13.99 -0.78
C ASN A 17 2.35 -12.80 -0.49
N ASN A 18 2.03 -12.54 0.79
CA ASN A 18 1.23 -11.38 1.17
C ASN A 18 1.92 -10.06 0.79
N THR A 19 3.24 -9.98 0.96
CA THR A 19 4.04 -8.79 0.60
C THR A 19 4.02 -8.54 -0.90
N SER A 20 4.09 -9.61 -1.70
CA SER A 20 4.00 -9.57 -3.17
C SER A 20 2.59 -9.19 -3.63
N GLU A 21 1.55 -9.71 -2.98
CA GLU A 21 0.16 -9.37 -3.28
C GLU A 21 -0.13 -7.90 -3.00
N ILE A 22 0.34 -7.36 -1.86
CA ILE A 22 0.28 -5.94 -1.55
C ILE A 22 0.95 -5.11 -2.67
N SER A 23 2.10 -5.56 -3.19
CA SER A 23 2.78 -4.90 -4.31
C SER A 23 1.89 -4.83 -5.56
N SER A 24 1.21 -5.93 -5.89
CA SER A 24 0.27 -6.00 -7.00
C SER A 24 -0.91 -5.05 -6.81
N LEU A 25 -1.47 -4.99 -5.61
CA LEU A 25 -2.60 -4.11 -5.26
C LEU A 25 -2.21 -2.62 -5.33
N ILE A 26 -1.05 -2.25 -4.81
CA ILE A 26 -0.51 -0.88 -4.93
C ILE A 26 -0.38 -0.50 -6.41
N SER A 27 0.19 -1.38 -7.24
CA SER A 27 0.37 -1.14 -8.67
C SER A 27 -0.96 -0.97 -9.42
N LYS A 28 -2.01 -1.68 -9.00
CA LYS A 28 -3.38 -1.55 -9.55
C LYS A 28 -4.15 -0.36 -8.97
N GLY A 29 -3.66 0.25 -7.90
CA GLY A 29 -4.37 1.31 -7.16
C GLY A 29 -5.57 0.80 -6.35
N ASP A 30 -5.63 -0.49 -6.06
CA ASP A 30 -6.70 -1.11 -5.27
C ASP A 30 -6.29 -1.18 -3.80
N PHE A 31 -6.61 -0.11 -3.06
CA PHE A 31 -6.23 0.02 -1.66
C PHE A 31 -7.23 -0.61 -0.69
N ASN A 32 -8.45 -0.91 -1.14
CA ASN A 32 -9.51 -1.41 -0.28
C ASN A 32 -9.15 -2.80 0.29
N ASN A 33 -8.46 -3.61 -0.52
CA ASN A 33 -8.09 -4.97 -0.17
C ASN A 33 -6.74 -5.08 0.56
N ILE A 34 -5.96 -3.99 0.62
CA ILE A 34 -4.60 -4.04 1.21
C ILE A 34 -4.67 -4.30 2.73
N GLN A 35 -5.67 -3.75 3.41
CA GLN A 35 -5.82 -3.92 4.87
C GLN A 35 -5.97 -5.39 5.26
N ASP A 36 -6.83 -6.13 4.55
CA ASP A 36 -7.08 -7.55 4.84
C ASP A 36 -5.80 -8.38 4.67
N ILE A 37 -5.00 -8.09 3.64
CA ILE A 37 -3.73 -8.79 3.40
C ILE A 37 -2.67 -8.43 4.45
N LEU A 38 -2.65 -7.17 4.93
CA LEU A 38 -1.81 -6.74 6.04
C LEU A 38 -2.17 -7.47 7.34
N ASP A 39 -3.45 -7.64 7.63
CA ASP A 39 -3.91 -8.35 8.81
C ASP A 39 -3.51 -9.84 8.77
N GLN A 40 -3.65 -10.49 7.60
CA GLN A 40 -3.14 -11.85 7.39
C GLN A 40 -1.62 -11.93 7.57
N ARG A 41 -0.87 -10.95 7.05
CA ARG A 41 0.59 -10.88 7.21
C ARG A 41 0.97 -10.72 8.69
N GLY A 42 0.24 -9.88 9.43
CA GLY A 42 0.40 -9.71 10.86
C GLY A 42 0.19 -11.01 11.65
N ALA A 43 -0.77 -11.85 11.23
CA ALA A 43 -0.98 -13.16 11.82
C ALA A 43 0.22 -14.11 11.62
N PHE A 44 0.88 -14.07 10.44
CA PHE A 44 2.11 -14.83 10.21
C PHE A 44 3.27 -14.33 11.07
N ILE A 45 3.44 -13.01 11.21
CA ILE A 45 4.50 -12.42 12.04
C ILE A 45 4.36 -12.88 13.51
N LYS A 46 3.14 -12.85 14.06
CA LYS A 46 2.88 -13.37 15.42
C LYS A 46 3.28 -14.84 15.57
N LYS A 47 3.01 -15.67 14.57
CA LYS A 47 3.44 -17.08 14.58
C LYS A 47 4.96 -17.22 14.58
N VAL A 48 5.69 -16.36 13.86
CA VAL A 48 7.17 -16.36 13.92
C VAL A 48 7.66 -16.07 15.33
N GLU A 49 7.05 -15.10 16.03
CA GLU A 49 7.41 -14.74 17.41
C GLU A 49 7.18 -15.90 18.38
N GLU A 50 6.09 -16.64 18.21
CA GLU A 50 5.76 -17.84 19.00
C GLU A 50 6.74 -19.01 18.77
N ILE A 51 7.26 -19.13 17.54
CA ILE A 51 8.17 -20.22 17.12
C ILE A 51 9.62 -19.93 17.54
N ASN A 52 10.04 -18.66 17.58
CA ASN A 52 11.43 -18.28 17.83
C ASN A 52 11.97 -18.62 19.24
N THR A 53 11.16 -19.18 20.13
CA THR A 53 11.65 -19.77 21.38
C THR A 53 12.24 -21.17 21.14
N CYS A 54 13.57 -21.26 21.11
CA CYS A 54 14.38 -22.50 21.08
C CYS A 54 14.34 -23.34 19.79
N MET A 55 15.07 -22.90 18.75
CA MET A 55 15.44 -23.78 17.62
C MET A 55 16.91 -23.62 17.22
N ASP A 56 17.63 -24.75 17.18
CA ASP A 56 18.93 -24.84 16.53
C ASP A 56 18.72 -25.30 15.07
N PHE A 57 18.83 -24.36 14.14
CA PHE A 57 18.83 -24.63 12.70
C PHE A 57 20.25 -24.85 12.17
N SER A 58 20.39 -25.67 11.13
CA SER A 58 21.65 -25.79 10.40
C SER A 58 22.00 -24.50 9.66
N ASP A 59 23.25 -24.37 9.20
CA ASP A 59 23.68 -23.19 8.44
C ASP A 59 22.98 -23.08 7.08
N GLU A 60 22.72 -24.21 6.39
CA GLU A 60 21.87 -24.24 5.19
C GLU A 60 20.43 -23.75 5.47
N GLU A 61 19.81 -24.22 6.56
CA GLU A 61 18.44 -23.82 6.94
C GLU A 61 18.39 -22.31 7.25
N LYS A 62 19.38 -21.78 7.99
CA LYS A 62 19.50 -20.34 8.24
C LYS A 62 19.70 -19.55 6.96
N LYS A 63 20.51 -20.04 6.03
CA LYS A 63 20.76 -19.38 4.75
C LYS A 63 19.46 -19.26 3.94
N GLU A 64 18.69 -20.33 3.84
CA GLU A 64 17.41 -20.33 3.11
C GLU A 64 16.40 -19.32 3.68
N ILE A 65 16.29 -19.24 5.01
CA ILE A 65 15.43 -18.24 5.66
C ILE A 65 15.94 -16.82 5.44
N ASN A 66 17.26 -16.62 5.48
CA ASN A 66 17.86 -15.32 5.24
C ASN A 66 17.65 -14.83 3.80
N GLU A 67 17.66 -15.74 2.83
CA GLU A 67 17.33 -15.42 1.42
C GLU A 67 15.88 -14.96 1.30
N LEU A 68 14.92 -15.70 1.86
CA LEU A 68 13.51 -15.30 1.90
C LEU A 68 13.31 -13.94 2.60
N LEU A 69 13.99 -13.69 3.71
CA LEU A 69 13.94 -12.42 4.42
C LEU A 69 14.50 -11.26 3.58
N ALA A 70 15.56 -11.49 2.81
CA ALA A 70 16.13 -10.47 1.94
C ALA A 70 15.16 -10.10 0.80
N GLU A 71 14.49 -11.10 0.21
CA GLU A 71 13.46 -10.90 -0.80
C GLU A 71 12.27 -10.10 -0.27
N ILE A 72 11.74 -10.48 0.90
CA ILE A 72 10.66 -9.75 1.58
C ILE A 72 11.03 -8.28 1.76
N LYS A 73 12.23 -8.00 2.33
CA LYS A 73 12.70 -6.63 2.56
C LYS A 73 12.83 -5.82 1.27
N LEU A 74 13.27 -6.45 0.19
CA LEU A 74 13.37 -5.79 -1.11
C LEU A 74 11.99 -5.38 -1.63
N ILE A 75 11.00 -6.26 -1.55
CA ILE A 75 9.64 -5.97 -1.98
C ILE A 75 9.01 -4.90 -1.08
N GLU A 76 9.20 -4.96 0.23
CA GLU A 76 8.73 -3.94 1.16
C GLU A 76 9.28 -2.55 0.85
N LYS A 77 10.59 -2.45 0.57
CA LYS A 77 11.21 -1.19 0.14
C LYS A 77 10.55 -0.65 -1.12
N ASN A 78 10.35 -1.50 -2.13
CA ASN A 78 9.71 -1.10 -3.38
C ASN A 78 8.26 -0.65 -3.16
N ASN A 79 7.51 -1.34 -2.31
CA ASN A 79 6.13 -0.98 -1.97
C ASN A 79 6.07 0.39 -1.30
N LEU A 80 6.97 0.68 -0.36
CA LEU A 80 7.06 1.99 0.27
C LEU A 80 7.34 3.10 -0.74
N GLU A 81 8.30 2.89 -1.64
CA GLU A 81 8.61 3.87 -2.70
C GLU A 81 7.42 4.12 -3.64
N GLN A 82 6.67 3.07 -4.01
CA GLN A 82 5.47 3.20 -4.84
C GLN A 82 4.35 3.95 -4.10
N MET A 83 4.14 3.65 -2.82
CA MET A 83 3.13 4.32 -2.01
C MET A 83 3.44 5.82 -1.83
N GLU A 84 4.70 6.18 -1.60
CA GLU A 84 5.08 7.59 -1.44
C GLU A 84 4.88 8.37 -2.74
N LYS A 85 5.30 7.83 -3.89
CA LYS A 85 5.03 8.44 -5.21
C LYS A 85 3.53 8.61 -5.44
N ARG A 86 2.72 7.62 -5.05
CA ARG A 86 1.26 7.68 -5.21
C ARG A 86 0.63 8.74 -4.32
N LYS A 87 1.11 8.87 -3.08
CA LYS A 87 0.68 9.91 -2.14
C LYS A 87 0.99 11.31 -2.68
N GLU A 88 2.19 11.53 -3.20
CA GLU A 88 2.58 12.80 -3.84
C GLU A 88 1.64 13.14 -5.02
N TYR A 89 1.36 12.15 -5.88
CA TYR A 89 0.44 12.31 -7.01
C TYR A 89 -0.98 12.70 -6.53
N ILE A 90 -1.54 12.01 -5.53
CA ILE A 90 -2.86 12.32 -4.98
C ILE A 90 -2.89 13.73 -4.37
N GLN A 91 -1.83 14.16 -3.69
CA GLN A 91 -1.75 15.52 -3.14
C GLN A 91 -1.77 16.60 -4.23
N GLN A 92 -1.10 16.37 -5.36
CA GLN A 92 -1.12 17.28 -6.51
C GLN A 92 -2.52 17.36 -7.13
N GLU A 93 -3.16 16.21 -7.37
CA GLU A 93 -4.54 16.14 -7.90
C GLU A 93 -5.54 16.86 -6.98
N LEU A 94 -5.45 16.64 -5.66
CA LEU A 94 -6.31 17.32 -4.68
C LEU A 94 -6.12 18.84 -4.70
N SER A 95 -4.88 19.31 -4.84
CA SER A 95 -4.58 20.74 -4.99
C SER A 95 -5.24 21.32 -6.25
N GLN A 96 -5.14 20.61 -7.38
CA GLN A 96 -5.73 21.03 -8.65
C GLN A 96 -7.25 21.05 -8.60
N ILE A 97 -7.88 20.05 -7.97
CA ILE A 97 -9.32 20.00 -7.74
C ILE A 97 -9.77 21.18 -6.87
N ASN A 98 -9.02 21.52 -5.82
CA ASN A 98 -9.34 22.65 -4.94
C ASN A 98 -9.27 23.99 -5.70
N ILE A 99 -8.23 24.19 -6.52
CA ILE A 99 -8.12 25.38 -7.39
C ILE A 99 -9.31 25.45 -8.35
N SER A 100 -9.64 24.34 -9.00
CA SER A 100 -10.78 24.27 -9.94
C SER A 100 -12.11 24.56 -9.26
N SER A 101 -12.32 24.02 -8.05
CA SER A 101 -13.52 24.27 -7.24
C SER A 101 -13.66 25.75 -6.85
N LYS A 102 -12.56 26.40 -6.45
CA LYS A 102 -12.54 27.84 -6.17
C LYS A 102 -12.88 28.67 -7.40
N ALA A 103 -12.30 28.34 -8.57
CA ALA A 103 -12.59 29.03 -9.83
C ALA A 103 -14.07 28.88 -10.25
N ILE A 104 -14.64 27.67 -10.14
CA ILE A 104 -16.06 27.43 -10.40
C ILE A 104 -16.94 28.24 -9.45
N THR A 105 -16.58 28.31 -8.17
CA THR A 105 -17.33 29.06 -7.16
C THR A 105 -17.28 30.56 -7.43
N ALA A 106 -16.10 31.11 -7.76
CA ALA A 106 -15.95 32.51 -8.14
C ALA A 106 -16.77 32.86 -9.40
N TYR A 107 -16.71 32.01 -10.43
CA TYR A 107 -17.52 32.19 -11.65
C TYR A 107 -19.03 32.16 -11.38
N LYS A 108 -19.50 31.25 -10.51
CA LYS A 108 -20.92 31.22 -10.09
C LYS A 108 -21.31 32.47 -9.32
N TYR A 109 -20.42 32.99 -8.47
CA TYR A 109 -20.65 34.21 -7.70
C TYR A 109 -20.72 35.45 -8.60
N GLU A 110 -19.79 35.61 -9.56
CA GLU A 110 -19.84 36.71 -10.54
C GLU A 110 -21.14 36.70 -11.36
N LYS A 111 -21.63 35.53 -11.77
CA LYS A 111 -22.94 35.40 -12.45
C LYS A 111 -24.14 35.76 -11.57
N GLN A 112 -24.04 35.66 -10.25
CA GLN A 112 -25.12 36.02 -9.33
C GLN A 112 -25.08 37.51 -8.93
N VAL A 113 -23.90 38.13 -8.93
CA VAL A 113 -23.72 39.54 -8.54
C VAL A 113 -23.95 40.51 -9.71
N ASP A 114 -23.74 40.08 -10.96
CA ASP A 114 -24.14 40.84 -12.15
C ASP A 114 -25.09 40.00 -13.02
N PRO A 115 -26.39 39.95 -12.68
CA PRO A 115 -27.38 39.44 -13.61
C PRO A 115 -27.47 40.47 -14.73
N ARG A 116 -26.67 40.30 -15.80
CA ARG A 116 -26.89 41.04 -17.04
C ARG A 116 -28.32 40.75 -17.47
N ILE A 117 -29.20 41.72 -17.23
CA ILE A 117 -30.51 41.80 -17.87
C ILE A 117 -30.16 42.01 -19.34
N ILE A 118 -30.12 40.91 -20.09
CA ILE A 118 -30.18 40.96 -21.53
C ILE A 118 -31.61 41.38 -21.84
N ASP A 119 -31.82 42.70 -21.92
CA ASP A 119 -33.08 43.25 -22.40
C ASP A 119 -33.24 42.77 -23.84
N SER A 120 -34.15 41.82 -24.02
CA SER A 120 -34.49 41.22 -25.30
C SER A 120 -35.78 41.87 -25.78
N LYS A 121 -35.70 43.18 -26.06
CA LYS A 121 -36.64 44.00 -26.86
C LYS A 121 -35.81 45.15 -27.43
N GLU A 122 -35.80 45.50 -28.71
CA GLU A 122 -36.82 45.43 -29.77
C GLU A 122 -36.25 44.96 -31.11
#